data_AF-A0A3S0WI74-F1
#
_entry.id   AF-A0A3S0WI74-F1
#
_cell.length_a   1.000
_cell.length_b   1.000
_cell.length_c   1.000
_cell.angle_alpha   90.00
_cell.angle_beta   90.00
_cell.angle_gamma   90.00
#
_symmetry.space_group_name_H-M   'P 1'
#
loop_
_entity.id
_entity.type
_entity.pdbx_description
1 polymer ?
#
loop_
_entity_poly.entity_id
_entity_poly.type
_entity_poly.pdbx_seq_one_letter_code
_entity_poly.pdbx_strand_id
1 'polypeptide(L)' 'MRAVCGYNPAGVKAMRLRFEAPVFPGKSLCVTLRLAAPDRTRFSANAVERGLRVVDEGLLEHIGTPGMTNTREGKRA' A
#
# COMPACT_ATOMS: atom_id res chain seq x y z
N MET A 1 4.79 2.08 3.93
CA MET A 1 6.03 1.39 4.32
C MET A 1 5.85 0.42 5.47
N ARG A 2 5.45 0.85 6.67
CA ARG A 2 5.22 -0.06 7.82
C ARG A 2 4.39 -1.30 7.47
N ALA A 3 3.21 -1.08 6.87
CA ALA A 3 2.24 -2.14 6.60
C ALA A 3 2.67 -3.15 5.51
N VAL A 4 3.69 -2.82 4.69
CA VAL A 4 4.10 -3.66 3.55
C VAL A 4 5.52 -4.21 3.75
N CYS A 5 6.43 -3.39 4.26
CA CYS A 5 7.85 -3.71 4.37
C CYS A 5 8.40 -3.61 5.80
N GLY A 6 7.56 -3.44 6.84
CA GLY A 6 8.03 -3.42 8.23
C GLY A 6 9.05 -2.33 8.54
N TYR A 7 8.92 -1.16 7.89
CA TYR A 7 9.91 -0.07 7.91
C TYR A 7 11.28 -0.38 7.28
N ASN A 8 11.45 -1.51 6.59
CA ASN A 8 12.65 -1.75 5.79
C ASN A 8 12.53 -1.03 4.42
N PRO A 9 13.30 0.06 4.18
CA PRO A 9 13.25 0.77 2.90
C PRO A 9 13.79 -0.04 1.73
N ALA A 10 14.76 -0.95 1.97
CA ALA A 10 15.34 -1.81 0.93
C ALA A 10 14.33 -2.82 0.36
N GLY A 11 13.18 -2.99 1.03
CA GLY A 11 12.08 -3.82 0.54
C GLY A 11 11.30 -3.21 -0.63
N VAL A 12 11.43 -1.90 -0.90
CA VAL A 12 10.72 -1.24 -2.01
C VAL A 12 11.55 -1.28 -3.28
N LYS A 13 10.93 -1.77 -4.36
CA LYS A 13 11.54 -1.84 -5.69
C LYS A 13 11.13 -0.67 -6.56
N ALA A 14 9.83 -0.38 -6.62
CA ALA A 14 9.28 0.69 -7.44
C ALA A 14 7.95 1.18 -6.86
N MET A 15 7.63 2.44 -7.12
CA MET A 15 6.35 3.03 -6.76
C MET A 15 5.86 3.92 -7.90
N ARG A 16 4.63 3.70 -8.34
CA ARG A 16 3.94 4.54 -9.32
C ARG A 16 2.56 4.92 -8.81
N LEU A 17 2.10 6.11 -9.18
CA LEU A 17 0.80 6.64 -8.79
C LEU A 17 0.39 7.76 -9.73
N ARG A 18 -0.90 8.12 -9.70
CA ARG A 18 -1.42 9.34 -10.34
C ARG A 18 -1.90 10.31 -9.27
N PHE A 19 -1.50 11.58 -9.39
CA PHE A 19 -2.05 12.66 -8.59
C PHE A 19 -3.38 13.11 -9.18
N GLU A 20 -4.44 13.06 -8.39
CA GLU A 20 -5.79 13.44 -8.81
C GLU A 20 -6.15 14.87 -8.43
N ALA A 21 -5.64 15.33 -7.28
CA ALA A 21 -6.00 16.63 -6.72
C ALA A 21 -4.92 17.15 -5.75
N PRO A 22 -4.84 18.48 -5.54
CA PRO A 22 -3.90 19.06 -4.59
C PRO A 22 -4.28 18.74 -3.13
N VAL A 23 -3.26 18.67 -2.28
CA VAL A 23 -3.36 18.51 -0.83
C VAL A 23 -2.83 19.78 -0.16
N PHE A 24 -3.54 20.26 0.85
CA PHE A 24 -3.06 21.38 1.66
C PHE A 24 -2.21 20.87 2.84
N PRO A 25 -1.12 21.57 3.23
CA PRO A 25 -0.35 21.23 4.41
C PRO A 25 -1.22 21.16 5.68
N GLY A 26 -0.87 20.26 6.60
CA GLY A 26 -1.61 20.04 7.84
C GLY A 26 -2.92 19.28 7.70
N LYS A 27 -3.25 18.79 6.49
CA LYS A 27 -4.42 17.92 6.25
C LYS A 27 -4.06 16.45 6.36
N SER A 28 -5.03 15.65 6.77
CA SER A 28 -4.87 14.23 7.00
C SER A 28 -5.12 13.44 5.73
N LEU A 29 -4.24 12.48 5.45
CA LEU A 29 -4.43 11.52 4.35
C LEU A 29 -4.81 10.15 4.93
N CYS A 30 -5.90 9.57 4.43
CA CYS A 30 -6.23 8.18 4.66
C CYS A 30 -5.73 7.36 3.46
N VAL A 31 -4.74 6.50 3.70
CA VAL A 31 -4.18 5.61 2.69
C VAL A 31 -4.85 4.26 2.80
N THR A 32 -5.50 3.83 1.71
CA THR A 32 -6.05 2.47 1.60
C THR A 32 -5.05 1.60 0.87
N LEU A 33 -4.73 0.44 1.45
CA LEU A 33 -3.83 -0.56 0.87
C LEU A 33 -4.63 -1.81 0.52
N ARG A 34 -4.33 -2.40 -0.64
CA ARG A 34 -4.89 -3.68 -1.06
C ARG A 34 -3.79 -4.54 -1.69
N LEU A 35 -3.64 -5.76 -1.21
CA LEU A 35 -2.71 -6.71 -1.81
C LEU A 35 -3.21 -7.08 -3.22
N ALA A 36 -2.37 -6.90 -4.23
CA ALA A 36 -2.68 -7.27 -5.61
C ALA A 36 -1.94 -8.54 -6.04
N ALA A 37 -0.72 -8.74 -5.53
CA ALA A 37 0.07 -9.97 -5.63
C ALA A 37 1.08 -10.00 -4.45
N PRO A 38 1.77 -11.13 -4.19
CA PRO A 38 2.72 -11.22 -3.06
C PRO A 38 3.82 -10.15 -3.03
N ASP A 39 4.20 -9.62 -4.19
CA ASP A 39 5.22 -8.59 -4.41
C ASP A 39 4.63 -7.25 -4.86
N ARG A 40 3.29 -7.10 -4.85
CA ARG A 40 2.58 -5.94 -5.38
C ARG A 40 1.42 -5.52 -4.49
N THR A 41 1.45 -4.28 -4.05
CA THR A 41 0.37 -3.65 -3.28
C THR A 41 -0.23 -2.48 -4.06
N ARG A 42 -1.54 -2.50 -4.29
CA ARG A 42 -2.29 -1.33 -4.80
C ARG A 42 -2.61 -0.39 -3.66
N PHE A 43 -2.56 0.91 -3.93
CA PHE A 43 -2.94 1.91 -2.94
C PHE A 43 -3.67 3.10 -3.56
N SER A 44 -4.45 3.76 -2.72
CA SER A 44 -5.09 5.06 -3.01
C SER A 44 -5.04 5.91 -1.76
N ALA A 45 -5.11 7.24 -1.90
CA ALA A 45 -5.16 8.13 -0.75
C ALA A 45 -6.27 9.17 -0.92
N ASN A 46 -6.99 9.42 0.18
CA ASN A 46 -8.03 10.44 0.26
C ASN A 46 -7.64 11.50 1.29
N ALA A 47 -7.92 12.78 0.99
CA ALA A 47 -7.88 13.85 1.98
C ALA A 47 -9.12 13.75 2.87
N VAL A 48 -8.92 13.43 4.15
CA VAL A 48 -10.00 13.05 5.08
C VAL A 48 -11.01 14.19 5.23
N GLU A 49 -10.52 15.41 5.43
CA GLU A 49 -11.35 16.59 5.69
C GLU A 49 -12.18 17.01 4.47
N ARG A 50 -11.82 16.54 3.28
CA ARG A 50 -12.48 16.88 2.01
C ARG A 50 -13.26 15.72 1.39
N GLY A 51 -13.10 14.51 1.92
CA GLY A 51 -13.64 13.29 1.31
C GLY A 51 -13.16 13.06 -0.13
N LEU A 52 -12.06 13.70 -0.55
CA LEU A 52 -11.62 13.74 -1.94
C LEU A 52 -10.44 12.79 -2.16
N ARG A 53 -10.47 12.02 -3.26
CA ARG A 53 -9.30 11.26 -3.70
C ARG A 53 -8.22 12.20 -4.20
N VAL A 54 -7.01 12.06 -3.66
CA VAL A 54 -5.84 12.89 -4.01
C VAL A 54 -4.77 12.08 -4.72
N VAL A 55 -4.75 10.76 -4.48
CA VAL A 55 -3.90 9.80 -5.18
C VAL A 55 -4.74 8.61 -5.60
N ASP A 56 -4.61 8.21 -6.87
CA ASP A 56 -5.20 6.99 -7.42
C ASP A 56 -4.18 6.19 -8.23
N GLU A 57 -4.61 4.99 -8.65
CA GLU A 57 -3.84 4.05 -9.48
C GLU A 57 -2.49 3.65 -8.87
N GLY A 58 -2.31 3.88 -7.57
CA GLY A 58 -1.10 3.60 -6.84
C GLY A 58 -0.73 2.12 -6.91
N LEU A 59 0.51 1.85 -7.31
CA LEU A 59 1.12 0.53 -7.26
C LEU A 59 2.48 0.63 -6.61
N LEU A 60 2.68 -0.18 -5.58
CA LEU A 60 3.96 -0.40 -4.91
C LEU A 60 4.44 -1.81 -5.25
N GLU A 61 5.64 -1.88 -5.83
CA GLU A 61 6.36 -3.13 -6.05
C GLU A 61 7.38 -3.30 -4.93
N HIS A 62 7.39 -4.48 -4.31
CA HIS A 62 8.21 -4.76 -3.15
C HIS A 62 8.76 -6.18 -3.17
N ILE A 63 9.91 -6.40 -2.53
CA ILE A 63 10.38 -7.72 -2.16
C ILE A 63 9.38 -8.21 -1.10
N GLY A 64 8.54 -9.19 -1.44
CA GLY A 64 7.42 -9.66 -0.62
C GLY A 64 7.75 -9.77 0.87
N THR A 65 6.77 -9.50 1.73
CA THR A 65 6.97 -9.41 3.17
C THR A 65 7.51 -10.73 3.76
N PRO A 66 8.67 -10.74 4.44
CA PRO A 66 8.99 -11.81 5.37
C PRO A 66 8.06 -11.65 6.58
N GLY A 67 6.88 -12.28 6.54
CA GLY A 67 5.87 -12.14 7.60
C GLY A 67 4.45 -12.55 7.24
N MET A 68 4.12 -12.76 5.96
CA MET A 68 2.96 -13.58 5.58
C MET A 68 3.45 -14.99 5.28
N THR A 69 3.77 -15.76 6.32
CA THR A 69 3.75 -17.22 6.21
C THR A 69 2.37 -17.60 5.69
N ASN A 70 2.32 -18.21 4.50
CA ASN A 70 1.15 -18.94 4.04
C ASN A 70 0.85 -20.01 5.10
N THR A 71 -0.08 -19.78 6.02
CA THR A 71 -0.77 -20.86 6.71
C THR A 71 -1.68 -21.53 5.69
N ARG A 72 -1.06 -22.31 4.79
CA ARG A 72 -1.70 -23.44 4.13
C ARG A 72 -1.25 -24.69 4.88
N GLU A 73 -1.62 -24.81 6.15
CA GLU A 73 -1.72 -26.14 6.74
C GLU A 73 -3.01 -26.76 6.22
N GLY A 74 -2.82 -27.61 5.21
CA GLY A 74 -3.85 -28.45 4.67
C GLY A 74 -4.41 -29.35 5.75
N LYS A 75 -5.73 -29.34 5.85
CA LYS A 75 -6.53 -30.44 6.37
C LYS A 75 -6.25 -31.71 5.56
N ARG A 76 -5.40 -32.60 6.09
CA ARG A 76 -5.26 -34.03 5.77
C ARG A 76 -4.58 -34.67 7.00
N ALA A 77 -5.04 -35.73 7.65
CA ALA A 77 -6.07 -36.72 7.39
C ALA A 77 -6.72 -37.10 8.74
#